data_AF-A0A558ABR3-F1
#
_entry.id   AF-A0A558ABR3-F1
#
_cell.length_a   1.000
_cell.length_b   1.000
_cell.length_c   1.000
_cell.angle_alpha   90.00
_cell.angle_beta   90.00
_cell.angle_gamma   90.00
#
_symmetry.space_group_name_H-M   'P 1'
#
loop_
_entity.id
_entity.type
_entity.pdbx_description
1 polymer ?
#
loop_
_entity_poly.entity_id
_entity_poly.type
_entity_poly.pdbx_seq_one_letter_code
_entity_poly.pdbx_strand_id
1 'polypeptide(L)'
;MARSSRPLANRRVVVGYTQEGLAEALGVDRTTIGRWERGEQQPQPWQRPDLALKLGITLEELDGLLRHPNSGLPTVPVGPGAVGLGT
;
A
#
# COMPACT_ATOMS: atom_id res chain seq x y z
N MET A 1 -1.44 24.73 -9.17
CA MET A 1 -1.57 23.99 -7.90
C MET A 1 -1.12 22.56 -8.16
N ALA A 2 0.07 22.17 -7.70
CA ALA A 2 0.58 20.82 -7.88
C ALA A 2 -0.35 19.85 -7.16
N ARG A 3 -0.86 18.82 -7.86
CA ARG A 3 -1.55 17.72 -7.18
C ARG A 3 -0.51 17.07 -6.27
N SER A 4 -0.62 17.30 -4.97
CA SER A 4 0.11 16.51 -3.97
C SER A 4 -0.35 15.07 -4.14
N SER A 5 0.41 14.29 -4.92
CA SER A 5 0.08 12.88 -5.11
C SER A 5 0.11 12.21 -3.73
N ARG A 6 -0.86 11.33 -3.46
CA ARG A 6 -0.95 10.53 -2.24
C ARG A 6 -1.04 9.08 -2.73
N PRO A 7 0.10 8.42 -2.98
CA PRO A 7 0.16 7.17 -3.73
C PRO A 7 -0.62 6.06 -3.01
N LEU A 8 -0.50 6.02 -1.69
CA LEU A 8 -1.21 5.06 -0.85
C LEU A 8 -2.74 5.30 -0.90
N ALA A 9 -3.17 6.58 -0.86
CA ALA A 9 -4.58 6.93 -1.01
C ALA A 9 -5.12 6.59 -2.39
N ASN A 10 -4.34 6.85 -3.44
CA ASN A 10 -4.69 6.48 -4.81
C ASN A 10 -4.84 4.97 -4.94
N ARG A 11 -3.89 4.19 -4.40
CA ARG A 11 -3.96 2.74 -4.44
C ARG A 11 -5.19 2.22 -3.69
N ARG A 12 -5.49 2.75 -2.50
CA ARG A 12 -6.68 2.43 -1.73
C ARG A 12 -7.97 2.62 -2.54
N VAL A 13 -8.10 3.75 -3.22
CA VAL A 13 -9.29 4.04 -4.05
C VAL A 13 -9.36 3.09 -5.25
N VAL A 14 -8.23 2.75 -5.88
CA VAL A 14 -8.20 1.80 -7.01
C VAL A 14 -8.69 0.41 -6.60
N VAL A 15 -8.38 -0.05 -5.39
CA VAL A 15 -8.87 -1.33 -4.87
C VAL A 15 -10.27 -1.25 -4.24
N GLY A 16 -10.90 -0.06 -4.27
CA GLY A 16 -12.29 0.13 -3.86
C GLY A 16 -12.51 0.38 -2.36
N TYR A 17 -11.46 0.61 -1.58
CA TYR A 17 -11.61 0.89 -0.15
C TYR A 17 -11.90 2.37 0.12
N THR A 18 -12.77 2.64 1.10
CA THR A 18 -12.79 3.92 1.85
C THR A 18 -11.70 3.91 2.93
N GLN A 19 -11.39 5.05 3.56
CA GLN A 19 -10.45 5.05 4.69
C GLN A 19 -11.00 4.21 5.84
N GLU A 20 -12.30 4.32 6.09
CA GLU A 20 -13.06 3.55 7.08
C GLU A 20 -13.01 2.05 6.77
N GLY A 21 -13.29 1.66 5.52
CA GLY A 21 -13.30 0.25 5.13
C GLY A 21 -11.92 -0.40 5.19
N LEU A 22 -10.85 0.34 4.83
CA LEU A 22 -9.50 -0.16 4.98
C LEU A 22 -9.08 -0.26 6.46
N ALA A 23 -9.47 0.74 7.26
CA ALA A 23 -9.21 0.76 8.70
C ALA A 23 -9.87 -0.43 9.41
N GLU A 24 -11.15 -0.70 9.10
CA GLU A 24 -11.89 -1.86 9.59
C GLU A 24 -11.21 -3.18 9.19
N ALA A 25 -10.82 -3.31 7.91
CA ALA A 25 -10.16 -4.51 7.40
C ALA A 25 -8.80 -4.80 8.06
N LEU A 26 -8.11 -3.76 8.55
CA LEU A 26 -6.81 -3.84 9.22
C LEU A 26 -6.91 -3.82 10.75
N GLY A 27 -8.12 -3.61 11.31
CA GLY A 27 -8.32 -3.46 12.76
C GLY A 27 -7.62 -2.23 13.35
N VAL A 28 -7.52 -1.12 12.61
CA VAL A 28 -6.90 0.14 13.06
C VAL A 28 -7.91 1.28 13.03
N ASP A 29 -7.57 2.41 13.64
CA ASP A 29 -8.41 3.62 13.57
C ASP A 29 -8.31 4.29 12.20
N ARG A 30 -9.43 4.83 11.68
CA ARG A 30 -9.48 5.59 10.42
C ARG A 30 -8.44 6.71 10.35
N THR A 31 -8.18 7.42 11.44
CA THR A 31 -7.18 8.49 11.49
C THR A 31 -5.76 7.97 11.30
N THR A 32 -5.50 6.70 11.65
CA THR A 32 -4.22 6.02 11.39
C THR A 32 -3.99 5.91 9.88
N ILE A 33 -5.00 5.49 9.12
CA ILE A 33 -4.95 5.46 7.65
C ILE A 33 -4.69 6.86 7.09
N GLY A 34 -5.41 7.87 7.60
CA GLY A 34 -5.21 9.27 7.19
C GLY A 34 -3.81 9.81 7.47
N ARG A 35 -3.14 9.38 8.55
CA ARG A 35 -1.74 9.73 8.85
C ARG A 35 -0.78 9.05 7.89
N TRP A 36 -1.00 7.76 7.59
CA TRP A 36 -0.19 7.02 6.61
C TRP A 36 -0.27 7.62 5.22
N GLU A 37 -1.48 7.93 4.74
CA GLU A 37 -1.69 8.54 3.43
C GLU A 37 -1.09 9.95 3.29
N ARG A 38 -0.97 10.68 4.40
CA ARG A 38 -0.33 11.99 4.45
C ARG A 38 1.18 11.93 4.71
N GLY A 39 1.72 10.75 5.00
CA GLY A 39 3.13 10.58 5.37
C GLY A 39 3.49 11.13 6.75
N GLU A 40 2.51 11.48 7.59
CA GLU A 40 2.74 11.96 8.96
C GLU A 40 3.25 10.83 9.87
N GLN A 41 2.89 9.59 9.55
CA GLN A 41 3.34 8.39 10.24
C GLN A 41 3.46 7.26 9.22
N GLN A 42 4.40 6.34 9.42
CA GLN A 42 4.48 5.13 8.61
C GLN A 42 3.81 3.93 9.31
N PRO A 43 3.25 2.97 8.56
CA PRO A 43 2.81 1.70 9.12
C PRO A 43 4.00 0.94 9.70
N GLN A 44 3.78 0.36 10.87
CA GLN A 44 4.79 -0.44 11.57
C GLN A 44 5.15 -1.70 10.77
N PRO A 45 6.36 -2.26 10.94
CA PRO A 45 6.80 -3.43 10.17
C PRO A 45 5.82 -4.60 10.17
N TRP A 46 5.16 -4.87 11.30
CA TRP A 46 4.16 -5.94 11.42
C TRP A 46 2.81 -5.62 10.77
N GLN A 47 2.51 -4.35 10.48
CA GLN A 47 1.27 -3.93 9.81
C GLN A 47 1.40 -3.97 8.29
N ARG A 48 2.64 -3.90 7.76
CA ARG A 48 2.92 -3.85 6.32
C ARG A 48 2.44 -5.08 5.55
N PRO A 49 2.59 -6.34 6.04
CA PRO A 49 2.11 -7.52 5.33
C PRO A 49 0.60 -7.51 5.10
N ASP A 50 -0.19 -7.22 6.14
CA ASP A 50 -1.66 -7.18 6.01
C ASP A 50 -2.10 -6.00 5.15
N LEU A 51 -1.47 -4.83 5.32
CA LEU A 51 -1.74 -3.66 4.47
C LEU A 51 -1.48 -3.94 2.99
N ALA A 52 -0.35 -4.57 2.64
CA ALA A 52 -0.02 -4.94 1.27
C ALA A 52 -1.05 -5.92 0.69
N LEU A 53 -1.45 -6.91 1.49
CA LEU A 53 -2.47 -7.89 1.11
C LEU A 53 -3.83 -7.24 0.83
N LYS A 54 -4.33 -6.35 1.71
CA LYS A 54 -5.59 -5.62 1.49
C LYS A 54 -5.50 -4.70 0.27
N LEU A 55 -4.34 -4.08 0.02
CA LEU A 55 -4.11 -3.24 -1.16
C LEU A 55 -3.79 -4.04 -2.43
N GLY A 56 -3.75 -5.37 -2.37
CA GLY A 56 -3.47 -6.25 -3.49
C GLY A 56 -2.13 -5.93 -4.17
N ILE A 57 -1.10 -5.64 -3.39
CA ILE A 57 0.26 -5.33 -3.86
C ILE A 57 1.28 -6.12 -3.05
N THR A 58 2.50 -6.17 -3.55
CA THR A 58 3.66 -6.71 -2.83
C THR A 58 4.17 -5.74 -1.75
N LEU A 59 4.98 -6.26 -0.83
CA LEU A 59 5.66 -5.44 0.18
C LEU A 59 6.63 -4.43 -0.45
N GLU A 60 7.26 -4.78 -1.58
CA GLU A 60 8.18 -3.89 -2.30
C GLU A 60 7.42 -2.73 -2.95
N GLU A 61 6.30 -3.01 -3.61
CA GLU A 61 5.41 -1.97 -4.13
C GLU A 61 4.88 -1.07 -3.01
N LEU A 62 4.49 -1.65 -1.87
CA LEU A 62 4.06 -0.88 -0.69
C LEU A 62 5.18 0.04 -0.20
N ASP A 63 6.42 -0.46 -0.10
CA ASP A 63 7.58 0.36 0.29
C ASP A 63 7.82 1.50 -0.70
N GLY A 64 7.66 1.26 -2.00
CA GLY A 64 7.69 2.29 -3.04
C GLY A 64 6.62 3.39 -2.82
N LEU A 65 5.37 2.99 -2.52
CA LEU A 65 4.29 3.95 -2.23
C LEU A 65 4.54 4.75 -0.93
N LEU A 66 5.21 4.15 0.06
CA LEU A 66 5.52 4.80 1.34
C LEU A 66 6.73 5.73 1.25
N ARG A 67 7.75 5.39 0.44
CA ARG A 67 8.94 6.22 0.21
C ARG A 67 8.66 7.44 -0.66
N HIS A 68 7.74 7.30 -1.62
CA HIS A 68 7.51 8.30 -2.63
C HIS A 68 6.06 8.78 -2.64
N PRO A 69 5.70 9.78 -1.82
CA PRO A 69 4.39 10.43 -1.95
C PRO A 69 4.18 11.00 -3.37
N ASN A 70 5.21 11.16 -4.20
CA ASN A 70 5.08 11.65 -5.57
C ASN A 70 5.88 10.87 -6.61
N SER A 71 5.76 9.54 -6.67
CA SER A 71 6.36 8.80 -7.78
C SER A 71 5.37 7.79 -8.34
N GLY A 72 4.94 8.04 -9.58
CA GLY A 72 4.36 6.99 -10.41
C GLY A 72 5.38 5.87 -10.50
N LEU A 73 4.97 4.67 -10.07
CA LEU A 73 5.87 3.53 -10.00
C LEU A 73 6.39 3.16 -11.40
N PRO A 74 7.68 2.79 -11.54
CA PRO A 74 8.11 2.01 -12.69
C PRO A 74 7.43 0.63 -12.60
N THR A 75 6.55 0.35 -13.56
CA THR A 75 5.96 -0.97 -13.74
C THR A 75 7.07 -1.94 -14.17
N VAL A 76 7.60 -2.69 -13.22
CA VAL A 76 8.31 -3.94 -13.53
C VAL A 76 7.29 -5.06 -13.53
N PRO A 77 7.05 -5.73 -14.67
CA PRO A 77 6.15 -6.88 -14.71
C PRO A 77 6.89 -8.07 -14.08
N VAL A 78 6.59 -8.40 -12.82
CA VAL A 78 6.97 -9.70 -12.28
C VAL A 78 5.95 -10.73 -12.73
N GLY A 79 6.31 -11.49 -13.77
CA GLY A 79 5.55 -12.65 -14.23
C GLY A 79 5.59 -13.79 -13.20
N PRO A 80 4.60 -14.71 -13.23
CA PRO A 80 4.49 -15.78 -12.23
C PRO A 80 5.49 -16.89 -12.55
N GLY A 81 6.50 -17.04 -11.70
CA GLY A 81 7.47 -18.14 -11.74
C GLY A 81 7.28 -19.11 -10.58
N ALA A 82 6.14 -19.79 -10.53
CA ALA A 82 6.00 -21.01 -9.76
C ALA A 82 6.73 -22.14 -10.50
N VAL A 83 7.75 -22.75 -9.86
CA VAL A 83 8.17 -24.17 -9.92
C VAL A 83 9.41 -24.25 -9.02
N GLY A 84 9.47 -25.01 -7.92
CA GLY A 84 9.13 -26.43 -7.82
C GLY A 84 10.37 -27.24 -8.16
N LEU A 85 11.26 -27.49 -7.19
CA LEU A 85 12.27 -28.54 -7.29
C LEU A 85 12.42 -29.21 -5.93
N GLY A 86 11.78 -30.37 -5.80
CA GLY A 86 12.26 -31.43 -4.94
C GLY A 86 13.32 -32.21 -5.70
N THR A 87 14.47 -32.42 -5.08
CA THR A 87 15.19 -33.71 -5.00
C THR A 87 16.16 -33.60 -3.84
#